data_AF-A0A385YV26-F1
#
_entry.id   AF-A0A385YV26-F1
#
_cell.length_a   1.000
_cell.length_b   1.000
_cell.length_c   1.000
_cell.angle_alpha   90.00
_cell.angle_beta   90.00
_cell.angle_gamma   90.00
#
_symmetry.space_group_name_H-M   'P 1'
#
loop_
_entity.id
_entity.type
_entity.pdbx_description
1 polymer ?
#
loop_
_entity_poly.entity_id
_entity_poly.type
_entity_poly.pdbx_seq_one_letter_code
_entity_poly.pdbx_strand_id
1 'polypeptide(L)' 'MEFTDILRIATVGIILAFLHLFFEQTGKKEFTFFLFVFGYLYMAAEMFRFLAIFFDDLQTFFHLFDKDN' A
#
# COMPACT_ATOMS: atom_id res chain seq x y z
N MET A 1 4.14 6.29 -9.72
CA MET A 1 3.95 6.38 -8.26
C MET A 1 5.01 7.31 -7.74
N GLU A 2 4.65 8.35 -7.02
CA GLU A 2 5.63 9.35 -6.57
C GLU A 2 6.20 9.03 -5.19
N PHE A 3 7.32 9.67 -4.83
CA PHE A 3 7.92 9.55 -3.49
C PHE A 3 6.92 9.92 -2.38
N THR A 4 6.04 10.88 -2.66
CA THR A 4 4.94 11.29 -1.78
C THR A 4 3.93 10.16 -1.53
N ASP A 5 3.67 9.29 -2.50
CA ASP A 5 2.80 8.11 -2.32
C ASP A 5 3.44 7.09 -1.39
N ILE A 6 4.75 6.85 -1.54
CA ILE A 6 5.51 5.93 -0.68
C ILE A 6 5.49 6.44 0.77
N LEU A 7 5.72 7.74 0.98
CA LEU A 7 5.62 8.36 2.30
C LEU A 7 4.21 8.27 2.89
N ARG A 8 3.17 8.43 2.08
CA ARG A 8 1.78 8.27 2.53
C ARG A 8 1.54 6.86 3.06
N ILE A 9 1.93 5.83 2.31
CA ILE A 9 1.73 4.43 2.69
C ILE A 9 2.51 4.11 3.97
N ALA A 10 3.77 4.57 4.06
CA ALA A 10 4.58 4.40 5.27
C ALA A 10 3.93 5.06 6.49
N THR A 11 3.38 6.26 6.33
CA THR A 11 2.67 6.98 7.40
C THR A 11 1.43 6.23 7.85
N VAL A 12 0.63 5.70 6.92
CA VAL A 12 -0.55 4.89 7.24
C VAL A 12 -0.14 3.61 8.00
N GLY A 13 0.94 2.95 7.58
CA GLY A 13 1.48 1.78 8.29
C GLY A 13 1.89 2.08 9.73
N ILE A 14 2.53 3.23 9.96
CA ILE A 14 2.89 3.68 11.31
C ILE A 14 1.65 3.92 12.16
N ILE A 15 0.64 4.62 11.63
CA ILE A 15 -0.61 4.89 12.35
C ILE A 15 -1.32 3.58 12.72
N LEU A 16 -1.39 2.63 11.79
CA LEU A 16 -1.97 1.32 12.03
C LEU A 16 -1.21 0.56 13.14
N ALA A 17 0.12 0.59 13.14
CA ALA A 17 0.92 -0.06 14.17
C ALA A 17 0.66 0.55 15.57
N PHE A 18 0.59 1.88 15.67
CA PHE A 18 0.25 2.55 16.93
C PHE A 18 -1.15 2.21 17.42
N LEU A 19 -2.15 2.21 16.53
CA LEU A 19 -3.52 1.84 16.88
C LEU A 19 -3.61 0.38 17.31
N HIS A 20 -2.87 -0.52 16.67
CA HIS A 20 -2.82 -1.92 17.04
C HIS A 20 -2.35 -2.10 18.48
N LEU A 21 -1.21 -1.49 18.84
CA LEU A 21 -0.66 -1.50 20.20
C LEU A 21 -1.65 -0.90 21.21
N PHE A 22 -2.31 0.20 20.85
CA PHE A 22 -3.28 0.85 21.72
C PHE A 22 -4.51 -0.04 22.01
N PHE A 23 -5.07 -0.69 20.98
CA PHE A 23 -6.23 -1.58 21.17
C PHE A 23 -5.87 -2.88 21.90
N GLU A 24 -4.66 -3.38 21.70
CA GLU A 24 -4.14 -4.52 22.45
C GLU A 24 -4.01 -4.19 23.95
N GLN A 25 -3.42 -3.03 24.28
CA GLN A 25 -3.26 -2.58 25.67
C GLN A 25 -4.60 -2.31 26.38
N THR A 26 -5.61 -1.85 25.65
CA THR A 26 -6.96 -1.58 26.20
C THR A 26 -7.85 -2.82 26.27
N GLY A 27 -7.36 -4.00 25.85
CA GLY A 27 -8.11 -5.25 25.85
C GLY A 27 -9.23 -5.34 24.81
N LYS A 28 -9.30 -4.37 23.88
CA LYS A 28 -10.34 -4.22 22.86
C LYS A 28 -10.03 -5.05 21.61
N LYS A 29 -9.93 -6.37 21.77
CA LYS A 29 -9.47 -7.31 20.72
C LYS A 29 -10.27 -7.25 19.41
N GLU A 30 -11.56 -6.95 19.48
CA GLU A 30 -12.41 -6.81 18.29
C GLU A 30 -11.93 -5.66 17.39
N PHE A 31 -11.52 -4.54 17.98
CA PHE A 31 -10.99 -3.40 17.24
C PHE A 31 -9.65 -3.72 16.61
N THR A 32 -8.80 -4.49 17.28
CA THR A 32 -7.54 -4.99 16.72
C THR A 32 -7.77 -5.85 15.48
N PHE A 33 -8.79 -6.71 15.48
CA PHE A 33 -9.18 -7.52 14.32
C PHE A 33 -9.63 -6.65 13.15
N PHE A 34 -10.56 -5.69 13.38
CA PHE A 34 -10.99 -4.77 12.33
C PHE A 34 -9.82 -3.96 11.78
N LEU A 35 -8.91 -3.50 12.64
CA LEU A 35 -7.73 -2.74 12.23
C LEU A 35 -6.83 -3.56 11.29
N PHE A 36 -6.66 -4.85 11.58
CA PHE A 36 -5.90 -5.77 10.73
C PHE A 36 -6.59 -5.98 9.38
N VAL A 37 -7.91 -6.20 9.37
CA VAL A 37 -8.67 -6.36 8.12
C VAL A 37 -8.59 -5.12 7.24
N PHE A 38 -8.84 -3.93 7.80
CA PHE A 38 -8.77 -2.68 7.04
C PHE A 38 -7.34 -2.34 6.60
N GLY A 39 -6.36 -2.57 7.47
CA GLY A 39 -4.94 -2.41 7.13
C GLY A 39 -4.53 -3.33 5.98
N TYR A 40 -4.94 -4.60 6.03
CA TYR A 40 -4.67 -5.56 4.97
C TYR A 40 -5.32 -5.15 3.64
N LEU A 41 -6.59 -4.76 3.65
CA LEU A 41 -7.30 -4.29 2.45
C LEU A 41 -6.64 -3.05 1.86
N TYR A 42 -6.25 -2.10 2.70
CA TYR A 42 -5.53 -0.90 2.27
C TYR A 42 -4.21 -1.25 1.58
N MET A 43 -3.39 -2.11 2.21
CA MET A 43 -2.11 -2.54 1.64
C MET A 43 -2.29 -3.30 0.32
N ALA A 44 -3.30 -4.17 0.23
CA ALA A 44 -3.63 -4.86 -1.01
C ALA A 44 -4.00 -3.87 -2.13
N ALA A 45 -4.82 -2.85 -1.83
CA ALA A 45 -5.20 -1.83 -2.80
C ALA A 45 -4.03 -0.94 -3.26
N GLU A 46 -3.10 -0.60 -2.37
CA GLU A 46 -1.86 0.10 -2.74
C GLU A 46 -0.97 -0.80 -3.63
N MET A 47 -0.87 -2.09 -3.33
CA MET A 47 -0.13 -3.05 -4.14
C MET A 47 -0.71 -3.16 -5.57
N PHE A 48 -2.04 -3.21 -5.72
CA PHE A 48 -2.66 -3.21 -7.05
C PHE A 48 -2.38 -1.93 -7.83
N ARG A 49 -2.38 -0.77 -7.18
CA ARG A 49 -2.02 0.50 -7.83
C ARG A 49 -0.56 0.52 -8.28
N PHE A 50 0.34 0.05 -7.43
CA PHE A 50 1.75 -0.10 -7.80
C PHE A 50 1.91 -1.03 -9.00
N LEU A 51 1.22 -2.16 -9.01
CA LEU A 51 1.25 -3.12 -10.10
C LEU A 51 0.72 -2.53 -11.41
N ALA A 52 -0.37 -1.75 -11.36
CA ALA A 52 -0.91 -1.08 -12.55
C ALA A 52 0.09 -0.11 -13.16
N ILE A 53 0.74 0.71 -12.32
CA ILE A 53 1.78 1.66 -12.76
C ILE A 53 2.97 0.91 -13.35
N PHE A 54 3.39 -0.18 -12.71
CA PHE A 54 4.49 -1.00 -13.22
C PHE A 54 4.19 -1.58 -14.61
N PHE A 55 2.96 -2.04 -14.85
CA PHE A 55 2.57 -2.51 -16.19
C PHE A 55 2.53 -1.39 -17.23
N ASP A 56 2.10 -0.19 -16.86
CA ASP A 56 2.11 1.00 -17.75
C ASP A 56 3.54 1.40 -18.14
N ASP A 57 4.46 1.40 -17.16
CA ASP A 57 5.89 1.64 -17.38
C ASP A 57 6.49 0.56 -18.30
N LEU A 58 6.12 -0.71 -18.11
CA LEU A 58 6.56 -1.80 -18.99
C LEU A 58 6.04 -1.63 -20.42
N GLN A 59 4.77 -1.29 -20.62
CA GLN A 59 4.21 -1.04 -21.94
C GLN A 59 4.93 0.11 -22.64
N THR A 60 5.20 1.19 -21.91
CA THR A 60 5.96 2.33 -22.40
C THR A 60 7.37 1.92 -22.83
N PHE A 61 8.07 1.13 -22.00
CA PHE A 61 9.39 0.60 -22.32
C PHE A 61 9.38 -0.26 -23.60
N PHE A 62 8.44 -1.18 -23.73
CA PHE A 62 8.32 -2.03 -24.93
C PHE A 62 8.00 -1.21 -26.18
N HIS A 63 7.14 -0.20 -26.09
CA HIS A 63 6.82 0.66 -27.23
C HIS A 63 8.01 1.49 -27.70
N LEU A 64 8.83 1.99 -26.77
CA LEU A 64 10.06 2.70 -27.11
C LEU A 64 11.11 1.77 -27.74
N PHE A 65 11.24 0.55 -27.23
CA PHE A 65 12.18 -0.44 -27.75
C PHE A 65 11.82 -0.90 -29.18
N ASP A 66 10.52 -1.09 -29.47
CA ASP A 66 10.04 -1.46 -30.81
C ASP A 66 10.22 -0.31 -31.83
N LYS A 67 10.23 0.94 -31.38
CA LYS A 67 10.40 2.12 -32.24
C LYS A 67 11.85 2.33 -32.71
N ASP A 68 12.84 1.83 -31.98
CA ASP A 68 14.27 1.97 -32.28
C ASP A 68 14.83 0.82 -33.16
N ASN A 69 14.00 -0.15 -33.55
CA ASN A 69 14.36 -1.32 -34.37
C ASN A 69 13.63 -1.31 -35.72
#